data_AF-A0A971K9C6-F1
#
_entry.id   AF-A0A971K9C6-F1
#
_cell.length_a   1.000
_cell.length_b   1.000
_cell.length_c   1.000
_cell.angle_alpha   90.00
_cell.angle_beta   90.00
_cell.angle_gamma   90.00
#
_symmetry.space_group_name_H-M   'P 1'
#
loop_
_entity.id
_entity.type
_entity.pdbx_description
1 polymer ?
#
loop_
_entity_poly.entity_id
_entity_poly.type
_entity_poly.pdbx_seq_one_letter_code
_entity_poly.pdbx_strand_id
1 'polypeptide(L)' 'MLKTYIEKYGKKILKEGIQQGIEKGIEKGIEKGIEKGKLDTARNLLKENMPVKKISAVTGLSVAQIERLKK' A
#
# COMPACT_ATOMS: atom_id res chain seq x y z
N MET A 1 11.18 30.70 -31.62
CA MET A 1 12.21 29.81 -31.03
C MET A 1 11.97 29.57 -29.54
N LEU A 2 12.11 30.59 -28.67
CA LEU A 2 12.00 30.41 -27.21
C LEU A 2 10.61 29.97 -26.71
N LYS A 3 9.54 30.60 -27.22
CA LYS A 3 8.14 30.25 -26.86
C LYS A 3 7.79 28.79 -27.16
N THR A 4 8.21 28.31 -28.34
CA THR A 4 8.03 26.92 -28.78
C THR A 4 8.77 25.93 -27.87
N TYR A 5 9.94 26.33 -27.37
CA TYR A 5 10.71 25.53 -26.42
C TYR A 5 9.98 25.44 -25.08
N ILE A 6 9.56 26.58 -24.51
CA ILE A 6 8.82 26.61 -23.25
C ILE A 6 7.55 25.75 -23.33
N GLU A 7 6.78 25.86 -24.42
CA GLU A 7 5.58 25.05 -24.62
C GLU A 7 5.88 23.55 -24.71
N LYS A 8 6.94 23.16 -25.43
CA LYS A 8 7.37 21.76 -25.56
C LYS A 8 7.80 21.16 -24.23
N TYR A 9 8.66 21.85 -23.48
CA TYR A 9 9.18 21.36 -22.21
C TYR A 9 8.14 21.45 -21.09
N GLY A 10 7.30 22.47 -21.07
CA GLY A 10 6.19 22.60 -20.12
C GLY A 10 5.18 21.45 -20.25
N LYS A 11 4.80 21.07 -21.48
CA LYS A 11 3.95 19.90 -21.74
C LYS A 11 4.61 18.60 -21.28
N LYS A 12 5.92 18.44 -21.54
CA LYS A 12 6.68 17.26 -21.10
C LYS A 12 6.70 17.14 -19.57
N ILE A 13 7.07 18.21 -18.88
CA ILE A 13 7.12 18.26 -17.41
C ILE A 13 5.74 17.96 -16.81
N LEU A 14 4.68 18.56 -17.36
CA LEU A 14 3.32 18.30 -16.88
C LEU A 14 2.93 16.83 -17.04
N LYS A 15 3.21 16.24 -18.21
CA LYS A 15 2.92 14.83 -18.48
C LYS A 15 3.69 13.91 -17.53
N GLU A 16 4.98 14.18 -17.31
CA GLU A 16 5.83 13.42 -16.39
C GLU A 16 5.34 13.55 -14.95
N GLY A 17 4.98 14.76 -14.51
CA GLY A 17 4.43 14.99 -13.16
C GLY A 17 3.12 14.25 -12.92
N ILE A 18 2.20 14.26 -13.89
CA ILE A 18 0.95 13.49 -13.82
C ILE A 18 1.23 11.99 -13.76
N GLN A 19 2.10 11.49 -14.65
CA GLN A 19 2.45 10.07 -14.69
C GLN A 19 3.07 9.60 -13.37
N GLN A 20 4.04 10.34 -12.83
CA GLN A 20 4.67 10.03 -11.54
C GLN A 20 3.67 10.09 -10.38
N GLY A 21 2.75 11.06 -10.41
CA GLY A 21 1.70 11.18 -9.40
C GLY A 21 0.77 9.96 -9.39
N ILE A 22 0.34 9.51 -10.57
CA ILE A 22 -0.50 8.32 -10.75
C ILE A 22 0.24 7.07 -10.28
N GLU A 23 1.48 6.87 -10.73
CA GLU A 23 2.28 5.68 -10.39
C GLU A 23 2.50 5.58 -8.87
N LYS A 24 2.93 6.66 -8.22
CA LYS A 24 3.09 6.72 -6.76
C LYS A 24 1.77 6.52 -6.02
N GLY A 25 0.67 7.01 -6.59
CA GLY A 25 -0.67 6.83 -6.02
C GLY A 25 -1.11 5.37 -6.03
N ILE A 26 -0.91 4.68 -7.15
CA ILE A 26 -1.24 3.27 -7.33
C ILE A 26 -0.36 2.40 -6.41
N GLU A 27 0.95 2.61 -6.40
CA GLU A 27 1.88 1.86 -5.55
C GLU A 27 1.50 1.96 -4.07
N LYS A 28 1.31 3.18 -3.56
CA LYS A 28 0.86 3.42 -2.17
C LYS A 28 -0.52 2.81 -1.90
N GLY A 29 -1.43 2.83 -2.88
CA GLY A 29 -2.76 2.24 -2.75
C GLY A 29 -2.69 0.72 -2.60
N ILE A 30 -1.89 0.06 -3.44
CA ILE A 30 -1.68 -1.39 -3.41
C ILE A 30 -1.03 -1.81 -2.10
N GLU A 31 0.05 -1.14 -1.67
CA GLU A 31 0.74 -1.45 -0.42
C GLU A 31 -0.19 -1.37 0.79
N LYS A 32 -0.92 -0.24 0.92
CA LYS A 32 -1.92 -0.05 1.99
C LYS A 32 -3.04 -1.09 1.93
N GLY A 33 -3.48 -1.45 0.73
CA GLY A 33 -4.52 -2.47 0.51
C GLY A 33 -4.06 -3.85 0.99
N ILE A 34 -2.84 -4.25 0.63
CA ILE A 34 -2.23 -5.53 1.06
C ILE A 34 -2.05 -5.55 2.58
N GLU A 35 -1.51 -4.48 3.17
CA GLU A 35 -1.33 -4.40 4.62
C GLU A 35 -2.67 -4.49 5.36
N LYS A 36 -3.66 -3.70 4.93
CA LYS A 36 -5.01 -3.74 5.51
C LYS A 36 -5.64 -5.13 5.38
N GLY A 37 -5.51 -5.77 4.22
CA GLY A 37 -5.99 -7.13 3.99
C GLY A 37 -5.38 -8.14 4.96
N LYS A 38 -4.06 -8.10 5.17
CA LYS A 38 -3.37 -8.97 6.15
C LYS A 38 -3.89 -8.75 7.57
N LEU A 39 -4.09 -7.50 7.98
CA LEU A 39 -4.61 -7.17 9.31
C LEU A 39 -6.06 -7.63 9.50
N ASP A 40 -6.91 -7.43 8.49
CA ASP A 40 -8.31 -7.86 8.54
C ASP A 40 -8.44 -9.38 8.56
N THR A 41 -7.63 -10.10 7.76
CA THR A 41 -7.52 -11.57 7.86
C THR A 41 -7.07 -11.99 9.24
N ALA A 42 -6.02 -11.38 9.81
CA ALA A 42 -5.55 -11.72 11.16
C ALA A 42 -6.62 -11.50 12.24
N ARG A 43 -7.38 -10.40 12.17
CA ARG A 43 -8.51 -10.14 13.08
C ARG A 43 -9.58 -11.22 12.98
N ASN A 44 -9.95 -11.62 11.77
CA ASN A 44 -10.96 -12.66 11.59
C ASN A 44 -10.48 -14.01 12.13
N LEU A 45 -9.22 -14.38 11.87
CA LEU A 45 -8.64 -15.62 12.40
C LEU A 45 -8.52 -15.61 13.94
N LEU A 46 -8.27 -14.45 14.55
CA LEU A 46 -8.31 -14.31 16.01
C LEU A 46 -9.71 -14.54 16.57
N LYS A 47 -10.75 -14.03 15.90
CA LYS A 47 -12.16 -14.25 16.29
C LYS A 47 -12.55 -15.73 16.21
N GLU A 48 -11.98 -16.46 15.26
CA GLU A 48 -12.12 -17.91 15.12
C GLU A 48 -11.25 -18.71 16.12
N ASN A 49 -10.67 -18.05 17.14
CA ASN A 49 -9.79 -18.65 18.15
C ASN A 49 -8.57 -19.37 17.58
N MET A 50 -8.10 -18.99 16.38
CA MET A 50 -6.92 -19.58 15.79
C MET A 50 -5.65 -19.21 16.58
N PRO A 51 -4.70 -20.15 16.80
CA PRO A 51 -3.46 -19.84 17.51
C PRO A 51 -2.64 -18.77 16.81
N VAL A 52 -2.11 -17.82 17.58
CA VAL A 52 -1.34 -16.66 17.08
C VAL A 52 -0.14 -17.06 16.21
N LYS A 53 0.55 -18.15 16.57
CA LYS A 53 1.66 -18.70 15.75
C LYS A 53 1.20 -19.11 14.35
N LYS A 54 0.01 -19.71 14.24
CA LYS A 54 -0.57 -20.12 12.95
C LYS A 54 -1.06 -18.91 12.14
N ILE A 55 -1.65 -17.92 12.81
CA ILE A 55 -2.05 -16.65 12.18
C ILE A 55 -0.82 -15.93 11.60
N SER A 56 0.28 -15.90 12.34
CA SER A 56 1.55 -15.33 11.89
C SER A 56 2.07 -16.01 10.62
N ALA A 57 2.03 -17.34 10.57
CA ALA A 57 2.43 -18.11 9.39
C ALA A 57 1.53 -17.85 8.17
N VAL A 58 0.21 -17.71 8.36
CA VAL A 58 -0.76 -17.50 7.27
C VAL A 58 -0.72 -16.07 6.72
N THR A 59 -0.64 -15.08 7.61
CA THR A 59 -0.78 -13.65 7.24
C THR A 59 0.57 -12.98 6.94
N GLY A 60 1.68 -13.61 7.35
CA GLY A 60 3.02 -13.04 7.28
C GLY A 60 3.23 -11.88 8.26
N LEU A 61 2.30 -11.65 9.20
CA LEU A 61 2.45 -10.67 10.27
C LEU A 61 3.27 -11.24 11.42
N SER A 62 4.04 -10.40 12.10
CA SER A 62 4.73 -10.79 13.32
C SER A 62 3.73 -11.09 14.45
N VAL A 63 4.12 -11.97 15.38
CA VAL A 63 3.35 -12.24 16.60
C VAL A 63 3.04 -10.94 17.35
N ALA A 64 4.00 -10.02 17.45
CA ALA A 64 3.80 -8.73 18.10
C ALA A 64 2.72 -7.87 17.43
N GLN A 65 2.64 -7.87 16.09
CA GLN A 65 1.57 -7.17 15.37
C GLN A 65 0.21 -7.81 15.65
N ILE A 66 0.13 -9.14 15.69
CA ILE A 66 -1.12 -9.87 15.94
C ILE A 66 -1.60 -9.66 17.38
N GLU A 67 -0.70 -9.68 18.37
CA GLU A 67 -1.05 -9.39 19.77
C GLU A 67 -1.62 -7.98 19.96
N ARG A 68 -1.13 -6.99 19.19
CA ARG A 68 -1.68 -5.62 19.21
C ARG A 68 -3.13 -5.55 18.68
N LEU A 69 -3.56 -6.54 17.87
CA LEU A 69 -4.92 -6.62 17.35
C LEU A 69 -5.93 -7.20 18.35
N LYS A 70 -5.47 -7.76 19.48
CA LYS A 70 -6.34 -8.28 20.55
C LYS A 70 -6.85 -7.22 21.52
N LYS A 71 -6.42 -5.96 21.38
CA LYS A 71 -7.00 -4.82 22.10
C LYS A 71 -8.43 -4.58 21.65
#